data_AF-A0A511MWR4-F1
#
_entry.id   AF-A0A511MWR4-F1
#
_cell.length_a   1.000
_cell.length_b   1.000
_cell.length_c   1.000
_cell.angle_alpha   90.00
_cell.angle_beta   90.00
_cell.angle_gamma   90.00
#
_symmetry.space_group_name_H-M   'P 1'
#
loop_
_entity.id
_entity.type
_entity.pdbx_description
1 polymer ?
#
loop_
_entity_poly.entity_id
_entity_poly.type
_entity_poly.pdbx_seq_one_letter_code
_entity_poly.pdbx_strand_id
1 'polypeptide(L)'
;MVFLAYLFTVIFSLLALATLPLSLAAFASLNPGAPNLVLLLEVVEGQVARYVGLAAFGAFTRGMIYVMAGVLLTALAAWIKPRR
;
A
#
# COMPACT_ATOMS: atom_id res chain seq x y z
N MET A 1 27.36 -1.54 7.74
CA MET A 1 26.55 -1.90 6.56
C MET A 1 25.38 -2.83 6.91
N VAL A 2 25.58 -3.89 7.69
CA VAL A 2 24.50 -4.85 8.06
C VAL A 2 23.30 -4.20 8.76
N PHE A 3 23.53 -3.28 9.70
CA PHE A 3 22.45 -2.56 10.40
C PHE A 3 21.54 -1.76 9.45
N LEU A 4 22.13 -1.03 8.50
CA LEU A 4 21.38 -0.25 7.51
C LEU A 4 20.52 -1.15 6.61
N ALA A 5 21.05 -2.31 6.21
CA ALA A 5 20.28 -3.28 5.42
C ALA A 5 19.03 -3.75 6.18
N TYR A 6 19.15 -4.10 7.47
CA TYR A 6 17.99 -4.45 8.29
C TYR A 6 16.99 -3.30 8.43
N LEU A 7 17.48 -2.08 8.67
CA LEU A 7 16.62 -0.90 8.78
C LEU A 7 15.78 -0.71 7.51
N PHE A 8 16.40 -0.75 6.33
CA PHE A 8 15.70 -0.61 5.06
C PHE A 8 14.73 -1.77 4.81
N THR A 9 15.10 -3.01 5.13
CA THR A 9 14.18 -4.16 5.03
C THR A 9 12.93 -3.95 5.88
N VAL A 10 13.07 -3.45 7.12
CA VAL A 10 11.92 -3.16 8.00
C VAL A 10 11.07 -2.04 7.42
N ILE A 11 11.67 -0.93 7.00
CA ILE A 11 10.94 0.21 6.43
C ILE A 11 10.14 -0.22 5.20
N PHE A 12 10.75 -0.92 4.25
CA PHE A 12 10.06 -1.37 3.05
C PHE A 12 8.97 -2.42 3.36
N SER A 13 9.18 -3.27 4.35
CA SER A 13 8.14 -4.22 4.79
C SER A 13 6.94 -3.51 5.41
N LEU A 14 7.17 -2.50 6.26
CA LEU A 14 6.10 -1.70 6.86
C LEU A 14 5.32 -0.90 5.80
N LEU A 15 6.03 -0.32 4.83
CA LEU A 15 5.40 0.38 3.71
C LEU A 15 4.58 -0.59 2.84
N ALA A 16 5.11 -1.79 2.55
CA ALA A 16 4.37 -2.82 1.83
C ALA A 16 3.08 -3.21 2.57
N LEU A 17 3.16 -3.43 3.89
CA LEU A 17 1.99 -3.73 4.71
C LEU A 17 0.97 -2.58 4.70
N ALA A 18 1.41 -1.33 4.70
CA ALA A 18 0.52 -0.17 4.64
C ALA A 18 -0.22 -0.04 3.30
N THR A 19 0.33 -0.56 2.20
CA THR A 19 -0.38 -0.58 0.90
C THR A 19 -1.57 -1.55 0.86
N LEU A 20 -1.59 -2.57 1.71
CA LEU A 20 -2.67 -3.57 1.75
C LEU A 20 -4.03 -2.95 2.14
N PRO A 21 -4.21 -2.25 3.28
CA PRO A 21 -5.47 -1.63 3.62
C PRO A 21 -5.89 -0.54 2.62
N LEU A 22 -4.93 0.16 2.00
CA LEU A 22 -5.22 1.15 0.95
C LEU A 22 -5.76 0.49 -0.32
N SER A 23 -5.16 -0.62 -0.74
CA SER A 23 -5.67 -1.41 -1.88
C SER A 23 -7.06 -1.97 -1.60
N LEU A 24 -7.27 -2.49 -0.39
CA LEU A 24 -8.56 -3.02 0.06
C LEU A 24 -9.64 -1.93 0.06
N ALA A 25 -9.32 -0.74 0.58
CA ALA A 25 -10.22 0.42 0.59
C ALA A 25 -10.60 0.86 -0.84
N ALA A 26 -9.63 0.97 -1.74
CA ALA A 26 -9.86 1.36 -3.12
C ALA A 26 -10.71 0.34 -3.90
N PHE A 27 -10.61 -0.95 -3.59
CA PHE A 27 -11.49 -1.97 -4.19
C PHE A 27 -12.86 -2.04 -3.50
N ALA A 28 -12.94 -1.75 -2.20
CA ALA A 28 -14.21 -1.73 -1.48
C ALA A 28 -15.15 -0.63 -1.96
N SER A 29 -14.62 0.53 -2.36
CA SER A 29 -15.43 1.61 -2.95
C SER A 29 -16.10 1.22 -4.27
N LEU A 30 -15.65 0.15 -4.92
CA LEU A 30 -16.26 -0.40 -6.13
C LEU A 30 -17.37 -1.42 -5.83
N ASN A 31 -17.50 -1.87 -4.57
CA ASN A 31 -18.44 -2.91 -4.17
C ASN A 31 -19.56 -2.34 -3.28
N PRO A 32 -20.81 -2.27 -3.77
CA PRO A 32 -21.96 -1.78 -3.00
C PRO A 32 -22.27 -2.61 -1.74
N GLY A 33 -21.80 -3.86 -1.67
CA GLY A 33 -21.99 -4.76 -0.53
C GLY A 33 -20.82 -4.76 0.46
N ALA A 34 -19.87 -3.85 0.35
CA ALA A 34 -18.72 -3.81 1.24
C ALA A 34 -19.14 -3.52 2.71
N PRO A 35 -18.55 -4.20 3.71
CA PRO A 35 -18.84 -3.93 5.11
C PRO A 35 -18.52 -2.47 5.49
N ASN A 36 -19.36 -1.83 6.31
CA ASN A 36 -19.20 -0.43 6.72
C ASN A 36 -17.83 -0.09 7.34
N LEU A 37 -17.19 -1.05 8.01
CA LEU A 37 -15.84 -0.89 8.55
C LEU A 37 -14.78 -0.65 7.46
N VAL A 38 -14.99 -1.22 6.27
CA VAL A 38 -14.08 -1.05 5.12
C VAL A 38 -14.33 0.30 4.43
N LEU A 39 -15.56 0.81 4.46
CA LEU A 39 -15.89 2.15 3.96
C LEU A 39 -15.21 3.26 4.78
N LEU A 40 -14.92 3.05 6.07
CA LEU A 40 -14.10 3.99 6.84
C LEU A 40 -12.66 4.08 6.29
N LEU A 41 -12.12 2.99 5.76
CA LEU A 41 -10.80 3.00 5.13
C LEU A 41 -10.80 3.75 3.79
N GLU A 42 -11.95 3.87 3.12
CA GLU A 42 -12.10 4.68 1.90
C GLU A 42 -11.81 6.16 2.17
N VAL A 43 -12.22 6.68 3.32
CA VAL A 43 -11.92 8.09 3.70
C VAL A 43 -10.41 8.28 3.83
N VAL A 44 -9.71 7.35 4.47
CA VAL A 44 -8.25 7.39 4.64
C VAL A 44 -7.55 7.25 3.28
N GLU A 45 -7.98 6.30 2.45
CA GLU A 45 -7.47 6.11 1.09
C GLU A 45 -7.65 7.37 0.25
N GLY A 46 -8.83 7.99 0.30
CA GLY A 46 -9.12 9.22 -0.44
C GLY A 46 -8.24 10.40 -0.02
N GLN A 47 -7.89 10.52 1.27
CA GLN A 47 -6.94 11.54 1.72
C GLN A 47 -5.52 11.22 1.23
N VAL A 48 -5.08 9.97 1.39
CA VAL A 48 -3.76 9.53 0.90
C VAL A 48 -3.64 9.79 -0.60
N ALA A 49 -4.64 9.40 -1.39
CA ALA A 49 -4.69 9.62 -2.84
C ALA A 49 -4.56 11.10 -3.21
N ARG A 50 -5.12 12.02 -2.43
CA ARG A 50 -4.93 13.47 -2.66
C ARG A 50 -3.50 13.91 -2.39
N TYR A 51 -2.90 13.46 -1.29
CA TYR A 51 -1.53 13.83 -0.94
C TYR A 51 -0.48 13.28 -1.91
N VAL A 52 -0.67 12.06 -2.44
CA VAL A 52 0.25 11.45 -3.40
C VAL A 52 -0.11 11.74 -4.86
N GLY A 53 -1.07 12.63 -5.13
CA GLY A 53 -1.46 13.02 -6.50
C GLY A 53 -2.17 11.92 -7.29
N LEU A 54 -2.72 10.90 -6.63
CA LEU A 54 -3.46 9.81 -7.25
C LEU A 54 -4.98 10.05 -7.33
N ALA A 55 -5.49 11.16 -6.77
CA ALA A 55 -6.93 11.43 -6.69
C ALA A 55 -7.63 11.53 -8.06
N ALA A 56 -6.90 11.87 -9.12
CA ALA A 56 -7.45 11.95 -10.48
C ALA A 56 -7.72 10.56 -11.10
N PHE A 57 -7.14 9.49 -10.57
CA PHE A 57 -7.33 8.14 -11.08
C PHE A 57 -8.57 7.48 -10.49
N GLY A 58 -9.23 6.62 -11.27
CA GLY A 58 -10.35 5.79 -10.80
C GLY A 58 -9.92 4.82 -9.70
N ALA A 59 -10.86 4.42 -8.83
CA ALA A 59 -10.58 3.60 -7.66
C ALA A 59 -9.90 2.25 -8.00
N PHE A 60 -10.31 1.61 -9.10
CA PHE A 60 -9.64 0.39 -9.59
C PHE A 60 -8.15 0.63 -9.90
N THR A 61 -7.85 1.73 -10.60
CA THR A 61 -6.48 2.10 -10.98
C THR A 61 -5.65 2.41 -9.73
N ARG A 62 -6.19 3.14 -8.75
CA ARG A 62 -5.52 3.40 -7.48
C ARG A 62 -5.24 2.11 -6.71
N GLY A 63 -6.22 1.22 -6.63
CA GLY A 63 -6.07 -0.11 -6.04
C GLY A 63 -4.92 -0.90 -6.68
N MET A 64 -4.86 -0.93 -8.02
CA MET A 64 -3.76 -1.57 -8.76
C MET A 64 -2.40 -0.91 -8.48
N ILE A 65 -2.34 0.42 -8.41
CA ILE A 65 -1.10 1.14 -8.07
C ILE A 65 -0.62 0.76 -6.66
N TYR A 66 -1.51 0.71 -5.67
CA TYR A 66 -1.14 0.30 -4.31
C TYR A 66 -0.64 -1.14 -4.26
N VAL A 67 -1.30 -2.08 -4.96
CA VAL A 67 -0.85 -3.48 -5.06
C VAL A 67 0.54 -3.56 -5.69
N MET A 68 0.76 -2.88 -6.82
CA MET A 68 2.06 -2.87 -7.50
C MET A 68 3.15 -2.26 -6.62
N ALA A 69 2.85 -1.16 -5.92
CA ALA A 69 3.76 -0.56 -4.96
C ALA A 69 4.10 -1.53 -3.82
N GLY A 70 3.11 -2.21 -3.25
CA GLY A 70 3.31 -3.22 -2.20
C GLY A 70 4.19 -4.39 -2.65
N VAL A 71 3.99 -4.90 -3.87
CA VAL A 71 4.84 -5.94 -4.46
C VAL A 71 6.28 -5.46 -4.63
N LEU A 72 6.48 -4.27 -5.18
CA LEU A 72 7.81 -3.69 -5.37
C LEU A 72 8.53 -3.47 -4.04
N LEU A 73 7.84 -2.92 -3.04
CA LEU A 73 8.40 -2.71 -1.70
C LEU A 73 8.77 -4.04 -1.03
N THR A 74 7.94 -5.07 -1.17
CA THR A 74 8.24 -6.41 -0.66
C THR A 74 9.45 -7.02 -1.36
N ALA A 75 9.54 -6.89 -2.69
CA ALA A 75 10.68 -7.37 -3.47
C ALA A 75 11.98 -6.64 -3.08
N LEU A 76 11.92 -5.32 -2.89
CA LEU A 76 13.07 -4.53 -2.41
C LEU A 76 13.49 -4.94 -1.01
N ALA A 77 12.53 -5.13 -0.09
CA ALA A 77 12.82 -5.60 1.27
C ALA A 77 13.54 -6.95 1.25
N ALA A 78 13.07 -7.88 0.40
CA ALA A 78 13.67 -9.20 0.24
C ALA A 78 15.04 -9.17 -0.45
N TRP A 79 15.26 -8.23 -1.38
CA TRP A 79 16.53 -8.04 -2.06
C TRP A 79 17.60 -7.47 -1.12
N ILE A 80 17.24 -6.48 -0.30
CA ILE A 80 18.15 -5.82 0.65
C ILE A 80 18.45 -6.72 1.86
N LYS A 81 17.52 -7.62 2.22
CA LYS A 81 17.65 -8.50 3.39
C LYS A 81 19.05 -9.13 3.42
N PRO A 82 19.87 -8.82 4.44
CA PRO A 82 21.24 -9.30 4.49
C PRO A 82 21.23 -10.84 4.59
N ARG A 83 21.86 -11.47 3.60
CA ARG A 83 22.08 -12.92 3.57
C ARG A 83 23.40 -13.16 4.29
N ARG A 84 23.32 -13.83 5.44
CA ARG A 84 24.51 -14.43 6.05
C ARG A 84 24.95 -15.59 5.18
#